data_AF-A0A6P6A4Q9-F1
#
_entry.id   AF-A0A6P6A4Q9-F1
#
_cell.length_a   1.000
_cell.length_b   1.000
_cell.length_c   1.000
_cell.angle_alpha   90.00
_cell.angle_beta   90.00
_cell.angle_gamma   90.00
#
_symmetry.space_group_name_H-M   'P 1'
#
loop_
_entity.id
_entity.type
_entity.pdbx_description
1 polymer ?
#
loop_
_entity_poly.entity_id
_entity_poly.type
_entity_poly.pdbx_seq_one_letter_code
_entity_poly.pdbx_strand_id
1 'polypeptide(L)'
;MKNRKPNENRNCDGIEMQGPIPMTMKKKKNMNRLGGRGTGLSLQAFANAKSTTNHYNPALIKKKREFYKNAKFVNKYKKSLKQQNQANDLPLARRTPEDDNGDIDSSRTNKWNKKKSSLHSRRELFEKQREKKEKARMEREAIIQAKKEQKEKAEAYRKEGRKKMFKKTRHGQPVMKYRIQHLLQSIQSSSSASVNKNV
;
A
#
# COMPACT_ATOMS: atom_id res chain seq x y z
N MET A 1 -37.59 30.53 37.06
CA MET A 1 -37.47 31.94 36.60
C MET A 1 -36.01 32.34 36.74
N LYS A 2 -35.31 32.54 35.62
CA LYS A 2 -34.66 33.80 35.20
C LYS A 2 -33.89 34.51 36.33
N ASN A 3 -32.59 34.69 36.16
CA ASN A 3 -31.89 35.96 36.41
C ASN A 3 -30.55 36.02 35.64
N ARG A 4 -30.47 37.00 34.74
CA ARG A 4 -29.34 37.42 33.88
C ARG A 4 -28.47 38.44 34.62
N LYS A 5 -27.17 38.56 34.32
CA LYS A 5 -26.34 39.80 34.29
C LYS A 5 -25.06 39.56 33.43
N PRO A 6 -24.33 40.58 32.94
CA PRO A 6 -24.69 41.41 31.80
C PRO A 6 -23.59 41.46 30.73
N ASN A 7 -23.96 41.99 29.56
CA ASN A 7 -23.08 42.37 28.46
C ASN A 7 -22.66 43.84 28.65
N GLU A 8 -21.37 44.15 28.67
CA GLU A 8 -20.86 45.52 28.54
C GLU A 8 -19.77 45.57 27.46
N ASN A 9 -20.13 46.21 26.36
CA ASN A 9 -19.19 46.77 25.40
C ASN A 9 -18.49 47.98 26.03
N ARG A 10 -17.17 48.07 25.90
CA ARG A 10 -16.48 49.35 25.80
C ARG A 10 -15.52 49.33 24.62
N ASN A 11 -15.76 50.27 23.73
CA ASN A 11 -14.92 50.66 22.60
C ASN A 11 -13.60 51.24 23.12
N CYS A 12 -12.50 50.90 22.45
CA CYS A 12 -11.29 51.73 22.44
C CYS A 12 -10.88 51.86 20.97
N ASP A 13 -11.18 53.02 20.42
CA ASP A 13 -10.77 53.47 19.10
C ASP A 13 -9.24 53.59 19.00
N GLY A 14 -8.70 53.17 17.86
CA GLY A 14 -7.30 53.30 17.49
C GLY A 14 -7.17 53.11 15.98
N ILE A 15 -7.54 54.15 15.24
CA ILE A 15 -7.30 54.26 13.80
C ILE A 15 -5.85 54.74 13.57
N GLU A 16 -5.31 54.38 12.40
CA GLU A 16 -4.08 54.86 11.74
C GLU A 16 -2.84 53.96 11.96
N MET A 17 -2.10 53.50 10.95
CA MET A 17 -1.79 54.07 9.64
C MET A 17 -1.64 52.99 8.55
N GLN A 18 -2.10 53.30 7.34
CA GLN A 18 -1.83 52.56 6.11
C GLN A 18 -0.38 52.79 5.67
N GLY A 19 0.43 51.73 5.71
CA GLY A 19 1.72 51.67 5.01
C GLY A 19 1.57 51.06 3.62
N PRO A 20 2.41 51.45 2.64
CA PRO A 20 2.28 51.01 1.25
C PRO A 20 2.46 49.49 1.13
N ILE A 21 1.50 48.84 0.48
CA ILE A 21 1.47 47.39 0.23
C ILE A 21 2.69 47.04 -0.65
N PRO A 22 3.68 46.26 -0.17
CA PRO A 22 4.70 45.76 -1.06
C PRO A 22 4.05 44.71 -1.96
N MET A 23 4.06 44.98 -3.27
CA MET A 23 3.73 44.03 -4.34
C MET A 23 4.73 42.87 -4.35
N THR A 24 4.65 42.01 -3.33
CA THR A 24 5.35 40.74 -3.33
C THR A 24 4.59 39.82 -4.28
N MET A 25 5.21 39.57 -5.43
CA MET A 25 4.72 38.62 -6.42
C MET A 25 4.23 37.35 -5.73
N LYS A 26 2.93 37.08 -5.82
CA LYS A 26 2.32 35.84 -5.32
C LYS A 26 2.79 34.66 -6.17
N LYS A 27 4.02 34.21 -5.99
CA LYS A 27 4.44 32.85 -6.35
C LYS A 27 4.28 31.96 -5.13
N LYS A 28 3.02 31.75 -4.71
CA LYS A 28 2.71 30.75 -3.69
C LYS A 28 2.55 29.38 -4.36
N LYS A 29 3.63 28.60 -4.22
CA LYS A 29 3.65 27.17 -3.84
C LYS A 29 3.26 26.13 -4.91
N ASN A 30 4.29 25.48 -5.45
CA ASN A 30 4.29 24.03 -5.65
C ASN A 30 5.23 23.35 -4.64
N MET A 31 5.02 23.59 -3.35
CA MET A 31 5.77 22.95 -2.26
C MET A 31 5.06 21.70 -1.69
N ASN A 32 4.00 21.25 -2.34
CA ASN A 32 3.21 20.12 -1.88
C ASN A 32 3.77 18.78 -2.40
N ARG A 33 4.93 18.79 -3.05
CA ARG A 33 5.49 17.60 -3.70
C ARG A 33 6.48 16.81 -2.83
N LEU A 34 6.33 16.87 -1.51
CA LEU A 34 6.70 15.89 -0.47
C LEU A 34 6.83 16.67 0.86
N GLY A 35 5.75 16.75 1.65
CA GLY A 35 5.83 17.23 3.03
C GLY A 35 5.71 18.75 3.27
N GLY A 36 4.84 19.46 2.55
CA GLY A 36 4.63 20.90 2.76
C GLY A 36 3.95 21.25 4.09
N ARG A 37 4.71 21.90 4.99
CA ARG A 37 4.32 22.69 6.19
C ARG A 37 3.21 22.08 7.05
N GLY A 38 3.60 21.21 7.99
CA GLY A 38 2.79 20.84 9.17
C GLY A 38 2.06 19.50 9.13
N THR A 39 2.36 18.61 8.17
CA THR A 39 1.67 17.30 8.07
C THR A 39 2.60 16.18 7.60
N GLY A 40 3.87 16.23 8.02
CA GLY A 40 4.64 15.01 8.15
C GLY A 40 4.10 14.26 9.37
N LEU A 41 4.02 12.92 9.30
CA LEU A 41 3.72 12.11 10.48
C LEU A 41 4.61 12.62 11.63
N SER A 42 4.02 12.98 12.77
CA SER A 42 4.80 13.50 13.90
C SER A 42 5.86 12.47 14.30
N LEU A 43 6.98 12.91 14.88
CA LEU A 43 8.00 11.99 15.39
C LEU A 43 7.37 10.95 16.33
N GLN A 44 6.38 11.38 17.12
CA GLN A 44 5.55 10.51 17.94
C GLN A 44 4.77 9.48 17.10
N ALA A 45 4.17 9.86 15.96
CA ALA A 45 3.51 8.92 15.06
C ALA A 45 4.48 7.92 14.41
N PHE A 46 5.70 8.36 14.05
CA PHE A 46 6.75 7.46 13.55
C PHE A 46 7.23 6.47 14.61
N ALA A 47 7.42 6.92 15.85
CA ALA A 47 7.78 6.05 16.98
C ALA A 47 6.62 5.07 17.31
N ASN A 48 5.38 5.57 17.32
CA ASN A 48 4.18 4.79 17.62
C ASN A 48 3.79 3.80 16.52
N ALA A 49 4.19 4.04 15.27
CA ALA A 49 4.00 3.09 14.17
C ALA A 49 4.72 1.75 14.42
N LYS A 50 5.77 1.73 15.26
CA LYS A 50 6.48 0.50 15.66
C LYS A 50 6.14 0.03 17.08
N SER A 51 5.67 0.91 17.96
CA SER A 51 5.41 0.58 19.37
C SER A 51 3.97 0.18 19.69
N THR A 52 2.99 0.50 18.84
CA THR A 52 1.64 -0.01 19.05
C THR A 52 1.59 -1.49 18.70
N THR A 53 1.37 -2.34 19.72
CA THR A 53 1.01 -3.76 19.59
C THR A 53 -0.40 -3.90 19.00
N ASN A 54 -0.65 -3.20 17.89
CA ASN A 54 -1.89 -3.23 17.17
C ASN A 54 -1.96 -4.62 16.52
N HIS A 55 -2.80 -5.48 17.08
CA HIS A 55 -3.01 -6.83 16.58
C HIS A 55 -3.50 -6.73 15.14
N TYR A 56 -2.57 -6.90 14.20
CA TYR A 56 -2.81 -6.68 12.78
C TYR A 56 -3.79 -7.74 12.28
N ASN A 57 -5.07 -7.38 12.19
CA ASN A 57 -6.09 -8.22 11.59
C ASN A 57 -6.34 -7.76 10.14
N PRO A 58 -5.81 -8.46 9.13
CA PRO A 58 -5.95 -8.06 7.73
C PRO A 58 -7.41 -8.03 7.26
N ALA A 59 -8.29 -8.85 7.85
CA ALA A 59 -9.71 -8.90 7.49
C ALA A 59 -10.45 -7.61 7.88
N LEU A 60 -10.17 -7.06 9.06
CA LEU A 60 -10.78 -5.80 9.52
C LEU A 60 -10.30 -4.61 8.69
N ILE A 61 -9.01 -4.59 8.32
CA ILE A 61 -8.44 -3.55 7.46
C ILE A 61 -9.07 -3.60 6.06
N LYS A 62 -9.25 -4.81 5.51
CA LYS A 62 -9.91 -5.01 4.22
C LYS A 62 -11.36 -4.51 4.25
N LYS A 63 -12.13 -4.88 5.28
CA LYS A 63 -13.52 -4.41 5.48
C LYS A 63 -13.59 -2.88 5.55
N LYS A 64 -12.72 -2.24 6.34
CA LYS A 64 -12.67 -0.76 6.44
C LYS A 64 -12.37 -0.13 5.07
N ARG A 65 -11.39 -0.65 4.33
CA ARG A 65 -11.04 -0.14 2.98
C ARG A 65 -12.20 -0.26 2.00
N GLU A 66 -12.87 -1.41 1.99
CA GLU A 66 -14.02 -1.66 1.12
C GLU A 66 -15.20 -0.75 1.49
N PHE A 67 -15.50 -0.57 2.78
CA PHE A 67 -16.52 0.36 3.24
C PHE A 67 -16.29 1.78 2.72
N TYR A 68 -15.07 2.32 2.86
CA TYR A 68 -14.73 3.65 2.35
C TYR A 68 -14.83 3.73 0.82
N LYS A 69 -14.42 2.68 0.11
CA LYS A 69 -14.50 2.62 -1.35
C LYS A 69 -15.97 2.64 -1.80
N ASN A 70 -16.83 1.87 -1.14
CA ASN A 70 -18.26 1.80 -1.42
C ASN A 70 -18.95 3.12 -1.10
N ALA A 71 -18.66 3.74 0.05
CA ALA A 71 -19.16 5.06 0.40
C ALA A 71 -18.80 6.12 -0.65
N LYS A 72 -17.59 6.08 -1.21
CA LYS A 72 -17.20 6.95 -2.32
C LYS A 72 -18.04 6.71 -3.57
N PHE A 73 -18.30 5.45 -3.94
CA PHE A 73 -19.13 5.14 -5.10
C PHE A 73 -20.58 5.57 -4.92
N VAL A 74 -21.18 5.32 -3.74
CA VAL A 74 -22.53 5.78 -3.41
C VAL A 74 -22.62 7.30 -3.50
N ASN A 75 -21.64 8.02 -2.94
CA ASN A 75 -21.62 9.48 -3.02
C ASN A 75 -21.44 9.99 -4.46
N LYS A 76 -20.61 9.31 -5.27
CA LYS A 76 -20.46 9.63 -6.70
C LYS A 76 -21.77 9.44 -7.45
N TYR A 77 -22.45 8.33 -7.23
CA TYR A 77 -23.74 8.03 -7.85
C TYR A 77 -24.84 9.01 -7.43
N LYS A 78 -24.94 9.32 -6.13
CA LYS A 78 -25.88 10.33 -5.63
C LYS A 78 -25.62 11.71 -6.25
N LYS A 79 -24.36 12.07 -6.50
CA LYS A 79 -24.01 13.31 -7.20
C LYS A 79 -24.42 13.28 -8.67
N SER A 80 -24.18 12.20 -9.40
CA SER A 80 -24.61 12.10 -10.80
C SER A 80 -26.12 12.09 -10.95
N LEU A 81 -26.84 11.45 -10.03
CA LEU A 81 -28.31 11.46 -10.03
C LEU A 81 -28.86 12.87 -9.80
N LYS A 82 -28.27 13.65 -8.89
CA LYS A 82 -28.63 15.06 -8.69
C LYS A 82 -28.36 15.92 -9.94
N GLN A 83 -27.26 15.67 -10.64
CA GLN A 83 -26.95 16.38 -11.90
C GLN A 83 -27.95 16.05 -13.00
N GLN A 84 -28.36 14.80 -13.12
CA GLN A 84 -29.38 14.38 -14.08
C GLN A 84 -30.74 15.00 -13.76
N ASN A 85 -31.15 15.01 -12.48
CA ASN A 85 -32.42 15.64 -12.09
C ASN A 85 -32.41 17.15 -12.30
N GLN A 86 -31.29 17.85 -12.01
CA GLN A 86 -31.16 19.27 -12.33
C GLN A 86 -31.18 19.58 -13.84
N ALA A 87 -30.75 18.65 -14.69
CA ALA A 87 -30.84 18.80 -16.15
C ALA A 87 -32.26 18.53 -16.67
N ASN A 88 -33.10 17.81 -15.92
CA ASN A 88 -34.50 17.54 -16.28
C ASN A 88 -35.48 18.61 -15.77
N ASP A 89 -35.08 19.42 -14.78
CA ASP A 89 -35.93 20.47 -14.19
C ASP A 89 -35.74 21.87 -14.82
N LEU A 90 -34.93 22.01 -15.88
CA LEU A 90 -34.80 23.25 -16.65
C LEU A 90 -35.53 23.11 -18.00
N PRO A 91 -36.53 23.95 -18.31
CA PRO A 91 -37.18 23.90 -19.60
C PRO A 91 -36.19 24.34 -20.68
N LEU A 92 -36.17 23.56 -21.74
CA LEU A 92 -35.42 23.70 -22.98
C LEU A 92 -35.69 25.06 -23.65
N ALA A 93 -35.11 26.15 -23.15
CA ALA A 93 -35.27 27.49 -23.73
C ALA A 93 -33.95 27.97 -24.34
N ARG A 94 -33.98 28.05 -25.68
CA ARG A 94 -33.04 28.68 -26.63
C ARG A 94 -31.77 27.92 -26.99
N ARG A 95 -31.87 27.15 -28.08
CA ARG A 95 -30.82 27.07 -29.10
C ARG A 95 -30.89 28.34 -29.97
N THR A 96 -29.75 28.94 -30.25
CA THR A 96 -29.54 29.88 -31.37
C THR A 96 -28.25 29.45 -32.07
N PRO A 97 -28.28 29.06 -33.36
CA PRO A 97 -27.09 28.95 -34.18
C PRO A 97 -26.91 30.25 -34.97
N GLU A 98 -25.81 30.96 -34.74
CA GLU A 98 -25.33 31.97 -35.68
C GLU A 98 -24.02 31.46 -36.24
N ASP A 99 -23.98 31.51 -37.56
CA ASP A 99 -22.94 31.10 -38.48
C ASP A 99 -21.75 32.05 -38.32
N ASP A 100 -20.55 31.54 -38.06
CA ASP A 100 -19.35 32.34 -38.27
C ASP A 100 -18.24 31.45 -38.82
N ASN A 101 -17.98 31.70 -40.09
CA ASN A 101 -16.99 31.08 -40.94
C ASN A 101 -15.60 31.50 -40.46
N GLY A 102 -14.94 30.63 -39.70
CA GLY A 102 -13.58 30.83 -39.20
C GLY A 102 -12.72 29.58 -39.39
N ASP A 103 -11.73 29.71 -40.27
CA ASP A 103 -10.60 28.83 -40.52
C ASP A 103 -10.04 28.14 -39.25
N ILE A 104 -10.43 26.88 -39.01
CA ILE A 104 -9.93 26.03 -37.92
C ILE A 104 -9.59 24.65 -38.49
N ASP A 105 -8.53 24.53 -39.28
CA ASP A 105 -8.06 23.17 -39.65
C ASP A 105 -6.55 22.91 -39.45
N SER A 106 -5.71 23.94 -39.36
CA SER A 106 -4.26 23.70 -39.22
C SER A 106 -3.78 23.40 -37.77
N SER A 107 -4.56 23.75 -36.74
CA SER A 107 -4.11 23.61 -35.33
C SER A 107 -4.55 22.32 -34.62
N ARG A 108 -5.57 21.60 -35.15
CA ARG A 108 -6.12 20.39 -34.52
C ARG A 108 -5.22 19.16 -34.69
N THR A 109 -4.52 19.07 -35.81
CA THR A 109 -3.67 17.92 -36.18
C THR A 109 -2.44 17.80 -35.27
N ASN A 110 -1.82 18.92 -34.89
CA ASN A 110 -0.63 18.95 -34.02
C ASN A 110 -0.91 18.56 -32.56
N LYS A 111 -2.13 18.78 -32.05
CA LYS A 111 -2.53 18.41 -30.69
C LYS A 111 -2.80 16.92 -30.53
N TRP A 112 -3.22 16.25 -31.60
CA TRP A 112 -3.45 14.79 -31.63
C TRP A 112 -2.13 14.00 -31.60
N ASN A 113 -1.10 14.46 -32.31
CA ASN A 113 0.21 13.82 -32.35
C ASN A 113 0.95 13.88 -31.00
N LYS A 114 0.86 15.00 -30.26
CA LYS A 114 1.40 15.11 -28.88
C LYS A 114 0.73 14.17 -27.88
N LYS A 115 -0.58 13.89 -28.03
CA LYS A 115 -1.30 12.94 -27.16
C LYS A 115 -0.92 11.49 -27.43
N LYS A 116 -0.65 11.10 -28.69
CA LYS A 116 -0.20 9.74 -29.03
C LYS A 116 1.17 9.41 -28.41
N SER A 117 2.13 10.34 -28.45
CA SER A 117 3.45 10.19 -27.81
C SER A 117 3.36 10.02 -26.28
N SER A 118 2.54 10.84 -25.61
CA SER A 118 2.33 10.76 -24.15
C SER A 118 1.67 9.44 -23.71
N LEU A 119 0.75 8.90 -24.52
CA LEU A 119 0.11 7.61 -24.27
C LEU A 119 1.08 6.43 -24.47
N HIS A 120 1.99 6.53 -25.45
CA HIS A 120 3.02 5.52 -25.69
C HIS A 120 3.98 5.40 -24.49
N SER A 121 4.50 6.54 -24.00
CA SER A 121 5.35 6.59 -22.81
C SER A 121 4.65 6.01 -21.55
N ARG A 122 3.35 6.25 -21.40
CA ARG A 122 2.58 5.68 -20.28
C ARG A 122 2.41 4.17 -20.38
N ARG A 123 2.23 3.64 -21.59
CA ARG A 123 2.12 2.19 -21.85
C ARG A 123 3.42 1.46 -21.52
N GLU A 124 4.55 2.01 -21.95
CA GLU A 124 5.87 1.48 -21.63
C GLU A 124 6.15 1.40 -20.12
N LEU A 125 5.69 2.38 -19.35
CA LEU A 125 5.84 2.37 -17.89
C LEU A 125 5.06 1.22 -17.23
N PHE A 126 3.88 0.89 -17.75
CA PHE A 126 3.08 -0.23 -17.25
C PHE A 126 3.67 -1.58 -17.64
N GLU A 127 4.18 -1.71 -18.86
CA GLU A 127 4.87 -2.90 -19.35
C GLU A 127 6.13 -3.17 -18.52
N LYS A 128 6.99 -2.15 -18.33
CA LYS A 128 8.15 -2.22 -17.44
C LYS A 128 7.79 -2.60 -16.00
N GLN A 129 6.64 -2.13 -15.49
CA GLN A 129 6.19 -2.48 -14.14
C GLN A 129 5.67 -3.92 -14.04
N ARG A 130 5.02 -4.43 -15.09
CA ARG A 130 4.62 -5.86 -15.16
C ARG A 130 5.84 -6.76 -15.16
N GLU A 131 6.82 -6.48 -16.01
CA GLU A 131 8.05 -7.28 -16.11
C GLU A 131 8.79 -7.34 -14.78
N LYS A 132 8.95 -6.20 -14.10
CA LYS A 132 9.59 -6.17 -12.77
C LYS A 132 8.83 -6.99 -11.73
N LYS A 133 7.50 -6.93 -11.76
CA LYS A 133 6.64 -7.69 -10.83
C LYS A 133 6.68 -9.18 -11.11
N GLU A 134 6.78 -9.57 -12.38
CA GLU A 134 6.89 -10.96 -12.81
C GLU A 134 8.25 -11.55 -12.44
N LYS A 135 9.35 -10.82 -12.69
CA LYS A 135 10.69 -11.20 -12.21
C LYS A 135 10.73 -11.38 -10.70
N ALA A 136 10.15 -10.43 -9.94
CA ALA A 136 10.06 -10.54 -8.49
C ALA A 136 9.18 -11.71 -8.01
N ARG A 137 8.23 -12.18 -8.81
CA ARG A 137 7.46 -13.41 -8.51
C ARG A 137 8.30 -14.65 -8.74
N MET A 138 8.96 -14.74 -9.88
CA MET A 138 9.84 -15.86 -10.21
C MET A 138 10.97 -16.03 -9.19
N GLU A 139 11.63 -14.94 -8.79
CA GLU A 139 12.68 -14.98 -7.76
C GLU A 139 12.15 -15.50 -6.42
N ARG A 140 10.95 -15.07 -6.00
CA ARG A 140 10.33 -15.55 -4.76
C ARG A 140 9.94 -17.02 -4.85
N GLU A 141 9.38 -17.43 -5.98
CA GLU A 141 9.00 -18.82 -6.22
C GLU A 141 10.23 -19.72 -6.21
N ALA A 142 11.34 -19.30 -6.82
CA ALA A 142 12.62 -20.02 -6.78
C ALA A 142 13.14 -20.18 -5.34
N ILE A 143 13.11 -19.12 -4.52
CA ILE A 143 13.52 -19.19 -3.11
C ILE A 143 12.62 -20.14 -2.32
N ILE A 144 11.31 -20.11 -2.58
CA ILE A 144 10.35 -20.98 -1.90
C ILE A 144 10.58 -22.44 -2.31
N GLN A 145 10.80 -22.72 -3.59
CA GLN A 145 11.11 -24.06 -4.09
C GLN A 145 12.41 -24.60 -3.49
N ALA A 146 13.48 -23.82 -3.48
CA ALA A 146 14.75 -24.22 -2.87
C ALA A 146 14.58 -24.55 -1.37
N LYS A 147 13.84 -23.72 -0.63
CA LYS A 147 13.52 -23.99 0.79
C LYS A 147 12.65 -25.23 0.97
N LYS A 148 11.71 -25.48 0.05
CA LYS A 148 10.85 -26.67 0.08
C LYS A 148 11.66 -27.93 -0.15
N GLU A 149 12.56 -27.93 -1.13
CA GLU A 149 13.43 -29.06 -1.43
C GLU A 149 14.37 -29.39 -0.25
N GLN A 150 14.96 -28.36 0.38
CA GLN A 150 15.78 -28.55 1.58
C GLN A 150 14.98 -29.18 2.73
N LYS A 151 13.74 -28.71 2.96
CA LYS A 151 12.86 -29.29 3.97
C LYS A 151 12.49 -30.73 3.66
N GLU A 152 12.18 -31.03 2.40
CA GLU A 152 11.81 -32.37 1.94
C GLU A 152 12.98 -33.35 2.10
N LYS A 153 14.21 -32.95 1.74
CA LYS A 153 15.42 -33.75 1.99
C LYS A 153 15.58 -34.04 3.47
N ALA A 154 15.51 -33.02 4.33
CA ALA A 154 15.62 -33.20 5.78
C ALA A 154 14.51 -34.09 6.35
N GLU A 155 13.28 -33.98 5.84
CA GLU A 155 12.16 -34.83 6.24
C GLU A 155 12.33 -36.27 5.76
N ALA A 156 12.82 -36.49 4.54
CA ALA A 156 13.13 -37.80 4.00
C ALA A 156 14.18 -38.51 4.86
N TYR A 157 15.27 -37.82 5.22
CA TYR A 157 16.28 -38.35 6.16
C TYR A 157 15.67 -38.73 7.52
N ARG A 158 14.81 -37.87 8.09
CA ARG A 158 14.12 -38.17 9.36
C ARG A 158 13.16 -39.35 9.26
N LYS A 159 12.41 -39.47 8.16
CA LYS A 159 11.48 -40.58 7.91
C LYS A 159 12.25 -41.90 7.73
N GLU A 160 13.34 -41.88 6.98
CA GLU A 160 14.18 -43.07 6.78
C GLU A 160 14.82 -43.53 8.10
N GLY A 161 15.38 -42.60 8.87
CA GLY A 161 15.92 -42.88 10.20
C GLY A 161 14.86 -43.47 11.13
N ARG A 162 13.65 -42.86 11.18
CA ARG A 162 12.52 -43.40 11.95
C ARG A 162 12.11 -44.79 11.48
N LYS A 163 12.00 -45.02 10.16
CA LYS A 163 11.64 -46.32 9.59
C LYS A 163 12.62 -47.40 10.01
N LYS A 164 13.93 -47.12 10.01
CA LYS A 164 14.98 -48.03 10.50
C LYS A 164 14.86 -48.29 12.00
N MET A 165 14.65 -47.23 12.80
CA MET A 165 14.53 -47.32 14.27
C MET A 165 13.28 -48.06 14.76
N PHE A 166 12.18 -48.02 14.01
CA PHE A 166 10.94 -48.72 14.33
C PHE A 166 10.86 -50.15 13.80
N LYS A 167 11.90 -50.65 13.12
CA LYS A 167 11.94 -52.07 12.71
C LYS A 167 11.94 -52.97 13.94
N LYS A 168 11.10 -54.00 13.91
CA LYS A 168 10.94 -54.99 14.97
C LYS A 168 11.33 -56.38 14.46
N THR A 169 11.78 -57.24 15.37
CA THR A 169 12.01 -58.67 15.15
C THR A 169 10.66 -59.42 15.12
N ARG A 170 10.68 -60.72 14.82
CA ARG A 170 9.48 -61.57 14.81
C ARG A 170 8.66 -61.51 16.11
N HIS A 171 9.34 -61.34 17.24
CA HIS A 171 8.73 -61.28 18.58
C HIS A 171 8.41 -59.84 19.02
N GLY A 172 8.45 -58.86 18.11
CA GLY A 172 8.07 -57.47 18.39
C GLY A 172 9.15 -56.61 19.07
N GLN A 173 10.29 -57.19 19.41
CA GLN A 173 11.43 -56.44 19.96
C GLN A 173 12.07 -55.55 18.90
N PRO A 174 12.58 -54.37 19.25
CA PRO A 174 13.26 -53.50 18.31
C PRO A 174 14.56 -54.11 17.79
N VAL A 175 14.84 -53.96 16.50
CA VAL A 175 16.07 -54.50 15.89
C VAL A 175 17.28 -53.70 16.38
N MET A 176 18.13 -54.34 17.21
CA MET A 176 19.25 -53.68 17.89
C MET A 176 20.30 -53.10 16.94
N LYS A 177 20.51 -53.71 15.75
CA LYS A 177 21.43 -53.20 14.72
C LYS A 177 21.22 -51.71 14.43
N TYR A 178 19.98 -51.30 14.20
CA TYR A 178 19.66 -49.90 13.86
C TYR A 178 19.69 -48.99 15.08
N ARG A 179 19.33 -49.49 16.27
CA ARG A 179 19.39 -48.71 17.51
C ARG A 179 20.82 -48.38 17.93
N ILE A 180 21.70 -49.37 17.90
CA ILE A 180 23.11 -49.19 18.23
C ILE A 180 23.75 -48.20 17.24
N GLN A 181 23.48 -48.34 15.93
CA GLN A 181 23.95 -47.40 14.93
C GLN A 181 23.53 -45.95 15.23
N HIS A 182 22.27 -45.72 15.61
CA HIS A 182 21.79 -44.39 15.98
C HIS A 182 22.46 -43.83 17.24
N LEU A 183 22.66 -44.67 18.28
CA LEU A 183 23.35 -44.26 19.50
C LEU A 183 24.80 -43.85 19.19
N LEU A 184 25.53 -44.65 18.41
CA LEU A 184 26.89 -44.33 17.98
C LEU A 184 26.95 -43.03 17.17
N GLN A 185 26.03 -42.86 16.21
CA GLN A 185 25.95 -41.62 15.43
C GLN A 185 25.64 -40.40 16.31
N SER A 186 24.77 -40.55 17.30
CA SER A 186 24.43 -39.49 18.25
C SER A 186 25.65 -39.08 19.07
N ILE A 187 26.40 -40.05 19.61
CA ILE A 187 27.63 -39.81 20.37
C ILE A 187 28.68 -39.10 19.50
N GLN A 188 28.91 -39.58 18.28
CA GLN A 188 29.85 -38.95 17.35
C GLN A 188 29.44 -37.51 17.00
N SER A 189 28.15 -37.26 16.75
CA SER A 189 27.64 -35.92 16.46
C SER A 189 27.74 -34.97 17.67
N SER A 190 27.55 -35.47 18.89
CA SER A 190 27.76 -34.66 20.10
C SER A 190 29.23 -34.36 20.35
N SER A 191 30.13 -35.30 20.05
CA SER A 191 31.58 -35.14 20.21
C SER A 191 32.16 -34.16 19.17
N SER A 192 31.75 -34.25 17.90
CA SER A 192 32.20 -33.30 16.86
C SER A 192 31.64 -31.89 17.08
N ALA A 193 30.41 -31.77 17.58
CA ALA A 193 29.83 -30.47 17.95
C ALA A 193 30.54 -29.80 19.14
N SER A 194 31.15 -30.57 20.06
CA SER A 194 31.99 -30.00 21.12
C SER A 194 33.37 -29.56 20.62
N VAL A 195 33.96 -30.25 19.63
CA VAL A 195 35.27 -29.90 19.07
C VAL A 195 35.20 -28.59 18.28
N ASN A 196 34.13 -28.36 17.52
CA ASN A 196 33.94 -27.15 16.72
C ASN A 196 33.54 -25.90 17.51
N LYS A 197 33.33 -25.99 18.84
CA LYS A 197 33.05 -24.83 19.70
C LYS A 197 34.31 -24.24 20.36
N ASN A 198 35.43 -24.96 20.27
CA ASN A 198 36.70 -24.58 20.89
C ASN A 198 37.73 -24.07 19.87
N VAL A 199 37.28 -23.70 18.67
CA VAL A 199 38.04 -23.03 17.61
C VAL A 199 37.26 -21.79 17.21
#